data_AF-A0A8R7JXU9-F1
#
_entry.id   AF-A0A8R7JXU9-F1
#
_cell.length_a   1.000
_cell.length_b   1.000
_cell.length_c   1.000
_cell.angle_alpha   90.00
_cell.angle_beta   90.00
_cell.angle_gamma   90.00
#
_symmetry.space_group_name_H-M   'P 1'
#
loop_
_entity.id
_entity.type
_entity.pdbx_description
1 polymer ?
#
loop_
_entity_poly.entity_id
_entity_poly.type
_entity_poly.pdbx_seq_one_letter_code
_entity_poly.pdbx_strand_id
1 'polypeptide(L)'
;MCAHNMTTKYALSGFSNDCVVCTGTTDSIAAFLAARTTDPGKAVTSLGSTLAIKLVSRVRVEDARFGVYSHRLDDQWLVGGASNSGGVVLRQLFSDDQLVTLSRDIDPSSPSPLDYYPLPKKGERFPVSDPDMEPRLEPRPDSDAEYLHGILESMARIEASGYKLLKELGATPVEEVFTAGGGAQNEKWTAIRERVLGVPVWKAEQTEAAYGAALLALRGATTGS
;
A
#
# COMPACT_ATOMS: atom_id res chain seq x y z
N MET A 1 -20.35 14.00 -6.88
CA MET A 1 -20.76 12.68 -7.42
C MET A 1 -22.10 12.87 -8.12
N CYS A 2 -22.33 12.23 -9.27
CA CYS A 2 -23.62 12.30 -9.97
C CYS A 2 -24.22 10.89 -10.05
N ALA A 3 -25.40 10.69 -9.46
CA ALA A 3 -26.20 9.48 -9.62
C ALA A 3 -27.23 9.70 -10.73
N HIS A 4 -27.44 8.70 -11.58
CA HIS A 4 -28.46 8.74 -12.64
C HIS A 4 -29.45 7.59 -12.49
N ASN A 5 -30.75 7.88 -12.63
CA ASN A 5 -31.82 6.89 -12.57
C ASN A 5 -31.84 6.00 -13.82
N MET A 6 -32.03 4.71 -13.62
CA MET A 6 -32.08 3.71 -14.69
C MET A 6 -33.51 3.50 -15.22
N THR A 7 -34.05 4.42 -16.02
CA THR A 7 -35.44 4.25 -16.49
C THR A 7 -35.58 3.54 -17.85
N THR A 8 -34.51 3.20 -18.59
CA THR A 8 -34.72 2.59 -19.93
C THR A 8 -33.66 1.62 -20.46
N LYS A 9 -32.47 1.45 -19.85
CA LYS A 9 -31.36 0.68 -20.45
C LYS A 9 -31.10 -0.73 -19.87
N TYR A 10 -31.70 -1.10 -18.73
CA TYR A 10 -31.34 -2.32 -17.98
C TYR A 10 -32.56 -3.17 -17.54
N ALA A 11 -33.68 -3.06 -18.25
CA ALA A 11 -34.92 -3.77 -17.92
C ALA A 11 -34.78 -5.32 -17.91
N LEU A 12 -33.72 -5.87 -18.52
CA LEU A 12 -33.47 -7.32 -18.61
C LEU A 12 -32.74 -7.92 -17.39
N SER A 13 -32.28 -7.10 -16.44
CA SER A 13 -31.41 -7.55 -15.34
C SER A 13 -32.10 -7.70 -13.98
N GLY A 14 -33.41 -7.49 -13.88
CA GLY A 14 -34.20 -7.75 -12.65
C GLY A 14 -33.93 -6.79 -11.48
N PHE A 15 -33.23 -5.68 -11.71
CA PHE A 15 -33.00 -4.65 -10.69
C PHE A 15 -34.25 -3.79 -10.44
N SER A 16 -34.35 -3.20 -9.23
CA SER A 16 -35.42 -2.25 -8.88
C SER A 16 -35.41 -1.03 -9.80
N ASN A 17 -36.58 -0.44 -10.06
CA ASN A 17 -36.70 0.82 -10.80
C ASN A 17 -36.02 2.00 -10.08
N ASP A 18 -35.84 1.89 -8.76
CA ASP A 18 -35.14 2.88 -7.94
C ASP A 18 -33.62 2.64 -7.89
N CYS A 19 -33.11 1.66 -8.65
CA CYS A 19 -31.68 1.38 -8.71
C CYS A 19 -30.94 2.49 -9.45
N VAL A 20 -29.90 3.02 -8.82
CA VAL A 20 -29.07 4.11 -9.32
C VAL A 20 -27.71 3.61 -9.81
N VAL A 21 -27.16 4.29 -10.81
CA VAL A 21 -25.76 4.11 -11.22
C VAL A 21 -24.92 5.25 -10.66
N CYS A 22 -23.88 4.90 -9.90
CA CYS A 22 -22.95 5.84 -9.29
C CYS A 22 -21.66 5.94 -10.11
N THR A 23 -20.95 7.06 -10.00
CA THR A 23 -19.61 7.22 -10.59
C THR A 23 -18.62 6.23 -9.97
N GLY A 24 -17.78 5.61 -10.80
CA GLY A 24 -16.73 4.70 -10.35
C GLY A 24 -15.42 5.40 -9.97
N THR A 25 -14.36 4.61 -9.81
CA THR A 25 -12.98 5.05 -9.59
C THR A 25 -12.01 4.04 -10.24
N THR A 26 -10.70 4.27 -10.14
CA THR A 26 -9.69 3.28 -10.59
C THR A 26 -9.60 2.10 -9.62
N ASP A 27 -9.20 0.93 -10.13
CA ASP A 27 -8.95 -0.28 -9.34
C ASP A 27 -8.08 -0.03 -8.10
N SER A 28 -7.01 0.74 -8.26
CA SER A 28 -6.05 1.08 -7.22
C SER A 28 -6.68 1.95 -6.11
N ILE A 29 -7.59 2.87 -6.44
CA ILE A 29 -8.31 3.67 -5.43
C ILE A 29 -9.41 2.83 -4.78
N ALA A 30 -10.09 1.97 -5.55
CA ALA A 30 -11.09 1.07 -5.00
C ALA A 30 -10.47 0.07 -4.01
N ALA A 31 -9.31 -0.51 -4.32
CA ALA A 31 -8.59 -1.38 -3.40
C ALA A 31 -8.16 -0.66 -2.11
N PHE A 32 -7.81 0.64 -2.20
CA PHE A 32 -7.57 1.48 -1.02
C PHE A 32 -8.85 1.64 -0.18
N LEU A 33 -9.98 1.95 -0.82
CA LEU A 33 -11.26 2.14 -0.14
C LEU A 33 -11.77 0.88 0.55
N ALA A 34 -11.37 -0.30 0.09
CA ALA A 34 -11.69 -1.55 0.73
C ALA A 34 -11.17 -1.63 2.17
N ALA A 35 -10.07 -0.94 2.49
CA ALA A 35 -9.55 -0.83 3.86
C ALA A 35 -10.40 0.06 4.79
N ARG A 36 -11.49 0.67 4.27
CA ARG A 36 -12.47 1.47 5.04
C ARG A 36 -11.85 2.62 5.84
N THR A 37 -10.76 3.16 5.31
CA THR A 37 -9.99 4.21 5.95
C THR A 37 -10.02 5.49 5.12
N THR A 38 -10.54 6.58 5.69
CA THR A 38 -10.71 7.86 4.99
C THR A 38 -10.34 9.08 5.84
N ASP A 39 -9.72 8.89 7.01
CA ASP A 39 -9.27 10.00 7.85
C ASP A 39 -7.85 10.41 7.46
N PRO A 40 -7.52 11.72 7.44
CA PRO A 40 -6.15 12.17 7.18
C PRO A 40 -5.17 11.55 8.16
N GLY A 41 -3.99 11.14 7.65
CA GLY A 41 -2.98 10.44 8.42
C GLY A 41 -3.12 8.92 8.38
N LYS A 42 -4.27 8.38 7.98
CA LYS A 42 -4.39 6.95 7.72
C LYS A 42 -3.85 6.60 6.34
N ALA A 43 -3.22 5.44 6.24
CA ALA A 43 -2.58 4.99 5.02
C ALA A 43 -2.85 3.52 4.72
N VAL A 44 -2.63 3.14 3.46
CA VAL A 44 -2.56 1.74 3.03
C VAL A 44 -1.23 1.51 2.34
N THR A 45 -0.48 0.51 2.83
CA THR A 45 0.68 -0.05 2.14
C THR A 45 0.26 -1.34 1.44
N SER A 46 0.48 -1.40 0.13
CA SER A 46 0.32 -2.62 -0.66
C SER A 46 1.68 -3.32 -0.79
N LEU A 47 1.84 -4.43 -0.08
CA LEU A 47 3.00 -5.33 -0.16
C LEU A 47 2.75 -6.37 -1.28
N GLY A 48 2.75 -5.88 -2.52
CA GLY A 48 2.56 -6.69 -3.72
C GLY A 48 3.88 -7.07 -4.39
N SER A 49 3.84 -7.26 -5.71
CA SER A 49 5.06 -7.38 -6.52
C SER A 49 6.01 -6.20 -6.30
N THR A 50 5.45 -5.00 -6.15
CA THR A 50 6.12 -3.78 -5.70
C THR A 50 5.54 -3.30 -4.37
N LEU A 51 6.29 -2.43 -3.69
CA LEU A 51 5.87 -1.73 -2.48
C LEU A 51 5.25 -0.38 -2.87
N ALA A 52 3.93 -0.26 -2.69
CA ALA A 52 3.20 0.97 -2.96
C ALA A 52 2.54 1.50 -1.69
N ILE A 53 2.64 2.80 -1.44
CA ILE A 53 2.00 3.46 -0.31
C ILE A 53 0.96 4.47 -0.78
N LYS A 54 -0.10 4.61 0.00
CA LYS A 54 -1.17 5.58 -0.21
C LYS A 54 -1.57 6.19 1.11
N LEU A 55 -1.51 7.50 1.20
CA LEU A 55 -1.74 8.27 2.41
C LEU A 55 -2.87 9.26 2.20
N VAL A 56 -3.85 9.24 3.10
CA VAL A 56 -4.91 10.25 3.13
C VAL A 56 -4.35 11.54 3.73
N SER A 57 -4.55 12.65 3.03
CA SER A 57 -3.98 13.95 3.37
C SER A 57 -4.98 15.07 3.18
N ARG A 58 -4.92 16.08 4.06
CA ARG A 58 -5.66 17.34 3.89
C ARG A 58 -5.10 18.21 2.76
N VAL A 59 -3.84 17.99 2.40
CA VAL A 59 -3.08 18.79 1.43
C VAL A 59 -2.78 17.95 0.20
N ARG A 60 -2.99 18.53 -1.00
CA ARG A 60 -2.57 17.94 -2.27
C ARG A 60 -1.06 17.97 -2.37
N VAL A 61 -0.46 16.83 -2.73
CA VAL A 61 0.99 16.70 -2.92
C VAL A 61 1.27 16.03 -4.25
N GLU A 62 2.11 16.67 -5.05
CA GLU A 62 2.57 16.14 -6.34
C GLU A 62 4.03 16.47 -6.50
N ASP A 63 4.82 15.50 -6.94
CA ASP A 63 6.23 15.70 -7.25
C ASP A 63 6.66 14.76 -8.37
N ALA A 64 6.91 15.33 -9.54
CA ALA A 64 7.31 14.56 -10.73
C ALA A 64 8.66 13.86 -10.55
N ARG A 65 9.56 14.39 -9.72
CA ARG A 65 10.90 13.83 -9.50
C ARG A 65 10.81 12.46 -8.85
N PHE A 66 9.90 12.31 -7.89
CA PHE A 66 9.67 11.07 -7.16
C PHE A 66 8.46 10.28 -7.69
N GLY A 67 7.78 10.81 -8.71
CA GLY A 67 6.55 10.21 -9.20
C GLY A 67 5.40 10.21 -8.20
N VAL A 68 5.41 11.15 -7.25
CA VAL A 68 4.34 11.31 -6.27
C VAL A 68 3.16 12.03 -6.93
N TYR A 69 1.97 11.48 -6.74
CA TYR A 69 0.73 12.03 -7.30
C TYR A 69 -0.39 12.01 -6.26
N SER A 70 -1.39 12.86 -6.47
CA SER A 70 -2.58 12.94 -5.62
C SER A 70 -3.86 12.69 -6.42
N HIS A 71 -4.74 11.86 -5.87
CA HIS A 71 -6.13 11.79 -6.32
C HIS A 71 -7.06 12.48 -5.32
N ARG A 72 -8.10 13.14 -5.82
CA ARG A 72 -9.15 13.66 -4.95
C ARG A 72 -9.92 12.49 -4.33
N LEU A 73 -10.08 12.50 -3.01
CA LEU A 73 -10.90 11.54 -2.27
C LEU A 73 -11.80 12.32 -1.33
N ASP A 74 -13.09 12.42 -1.67
CA ASP A 74 -14.05 13.31 -1.01
C ASP A 74 -13.52 14.76 -0.94
N ASP A 75 -13.42 15.33 0.27
CA ASP A 75 -12.84 16.65 0.52
C ASP A 75 -11.31 16.65 0.73
N GLN A 76 -10.69 15.47 0.66
CA GLN A 76 -9.28 15.21 0.94
C GLN A 76 -8.51 14.75 -0.30
N TRP A 77 -7.25 14.35 -0.09
CA TRP A 77 -6.33 13.88 -1.11
C TRP A 77 -5.74 12.54 -0.73
N LEU A 78 -5.73 11.61 -1.69
CA LEU A 78 -5.01 10.36 -1.60
C LEU A 78 -3.66 10.51 -2.31
N VAL A 79 -2.61 10.72 -1.52
CA VAL A 79 -1.23 10.92 -1.97
C VAL A 79 -0.54 9.56 -2.08
N GLY A 80 0.10 9.25 -3.21
CA GLY A 80 0.72 7.95 -3.44
C GLY A 80 2.14 8.00 -3.99
N GLY A 81 2.89 6.93 -3.72
CA GLY A 81 4.22 6.66 -4.27
C GLY A 81 4.48 5.15 -4.30
N ALA A 82 5.37 4.70 -5.18
CA ALA A 82 5.68 3.27 -5.33
C ALA A 82 7.16 3.02 -5.57
N SER A 83 7.75 2.20 -4.72
CA SER A 83 9.12 1.70 -4.84
C SER A 83 9.16 0.48 -5.75
N ASN A 84 10.28 0.31 -6.46
CA ASN A 84 10.58 -0.90 -7.23
C ASN A 84 10.92 -2.10 -6.33
N SER A 85 11.18 -1.87 -5.04
CA SER A 85 11.29 -2.92 -4.03
C SER A 85 9.94 -3.63 -3.81
N GLY A 86 9.95 -4.80 -3.18
CA GLY A 86 8.73 -5.54 -2.84
C GLY A 86 8.83 -7.04 -3.15
N GLY A 87 7.66 -7.66 -3.37
CA GLY A 87 7.53 -9.11 -3.48
C GLY A 87 8.25 -9.75 -4.65
N VAL A 88 8.55 -9.01 -5.75
CA VAL A 88 9.39 -9.57 -6.83
C VAL A 88 10.77 -9.94 -6.31
N VAL A 89 11.37 -9.10 -5.46
CA VAL A 89 12.70 -9.38 -4.88
C VAL A 89 12.65 -10.60 -3.97
N LEU A 90 11.60 -10.71 -3.15
CA LEU A 90 11.40 -11.88 -2.30
C LEU A 90 11.29 -13.17 -3.13
N ARG A 91 10.52 -13.15 -4.23
CA ARG A 91 10.33 -14.33 -5.10
C ARG A 91 11.56 -14.70 -5.95
N GLN A 92 12.49 -13.78 -6.14
CA GLN A 92 13.78 -14.09 -6.75
C GLN A 92 14.69 -14.91 -5.82
N LEU A 93 14.46 -14.83 -4.51
CA LEU A 93 15.31 -15.41 -3.48
C LEU A 93 14.67 -16.62 -2.79
N PHE A 94 13.35 -16.60 -2.60
CA PHE A 94 12.61 -17.57 -1.82
C PHE A 94 11.28 -17.93 -2.49
N SER A 95 10.85 -19.18 -2.37
CA SER A 95 9.47 -19.57 -2.66
C SER A 95 8.51 -19.04 -1.57
N ASP A 96 7.21 -19.00 -1.87
CA ASP A 96 6.20 -18.58 -0.90
C ASP A 96 6.21 -19.50 0.36
N ASP A 97 6.45 -20.80 0.21
CA ASP A 97 6.59 -21.74 1.33
C ASP A 97 7.85 -21.46 2.18
N GLN A 98 8.96 -21.09 1.54
CA GLN A 98 10.17 -20.68 2.25
C GLN A 98 9.93 -19.38 3.02
N LEU A 99 9.24 -18.40 2.43
CA LEU A 99 8.89 -17.14 3.10
C LEU A 99 8.07 -17.41 4.36
N VAL A 100 7.06 -18.30 4.28
CA VAL A 100 6.24 -18.69 5.45
C VAL A 100 7.09 -19.39 6.51
N THR A 101 7.93 -20.33 6.09
CA THR A 101 8.74 -21.16 7.01
C THR A 101 9.79 -20.32 7.72
N LEU A 102 10.63 -19.60 6.98
CA LEU A 102 11.72 -18.77 7.51
C LEU A 102 11.19 -17.61 8.37
N SER A 103 10.03 -17.04 8.03
CA SER A 103 9.47 -15.94 8.83
C SER A 103 9.12 -16.37 10.26
N ARG A 104 8.78 -17.65 10.50
CA ARG A 104 8.44 -18.14 11.85
C ARG A 104 9.58 -17.98 12.83
N ASP A 105 10.81 -18.12 12.35
CA ASP A 105 12.04 -18.08 13.14
C ASP A 105 12.53 -16.65 13.40
N ILE A 106 11.92 -15.65 12.77
CA ILE A 106 12.26 -14.25 12.97
C ILE A 106 11.70 -13.76 14.31
N ASP A 107 12.55 -13.12 15.11
CA ASP A 107 12.11 -12.26 16.22
C ASP A 107 11.89 -10.83 15.70
N PRO A 108 10.63 -10.39 15.53
CA PRO A 108 10.34 -9.07 14.97
C PRO A 108 10.65 -7.93 15.95
N SER A 109 10.83 -8.22 17.23
CA SER A 109 11.14 -7.21 18.26
C SER A 109 12.59 -6.73 18.19
N SER A 110 13.49 -7.57 17.66
CA SER A 110 14.89 -7.24 17.47
C SER A 110 15.12 -6.61 16.09
N PRO A 111 15.86 -5.48 15.99
CA PRO A 111 16.23 -4.91 14.70
C PRO A 111 17.31 -5.76 14.00
N SER A 112 17.12 -6.04 12.70
CA SER A 112 18.20 -6.62 11.90
C SER A 112 19.30 -5.58 11.64
N PRO A 113 20.60 -5.93 11.81
CA PRO A 113 21.71 -5.01 11.55
C PRO A 113 21.99 -4.82 10.05
N LEU A 114 21.36 -5.62 9.18
CA LEU A 114 21.58 -5.60 7.74
C LEU A 114 20.93 -4.36 7.12
N ASP A 115 21.73 -3.58 6.38
CA ASP A 115 21.28 -2.40 5.63
C ASP A 115 21.20 -2.73 4.14
N TYR A 116 20.07 -3.32 3.73
CA TYR A 116 19.81 -3.63 2.34
C TYR A 116 19.01 -2.53 1.65
N TYR A 117 19.09 -2.52 0.32
CA TYR A 117 18.17 -1.82 -0.55
C TYR A 117 17.67 -2.85 -1.59
N PRO A 118 16.66 -3.68 -1.22
CA PRO A 118 16.26 -4.83 -2.03
C PRO A 118 15.58 -4.37 -3.31
N LEU A 119 16.21 -4.55 -4.46
CA LEU A 119 15.67 -4.19 -5.78
C LEU A 119 15.78 -5.38 -6.73
N PRO A 120 14.82 -5.57 -7.65
CA PRO A 120 14.86 -6.68 -8.59
C PRO A 120 15.88 -6.47 -9.71
N LYS A 121 16.26 -5.21 -9.94
CA LYS A 121 17.26 -4.73 -10.90
C LYS A 121 17.62 -3.28 -10.56
N LYS A 122 18.64 -2.75 -11.23
CA LYS A 122 19.06 -1.36 -11.16
C LYS A 122 17.90 -0.37 -11.38
N GLY A 123 17.85 0.66 -10.54
CA GLY A 123 16.99 1.83 -10.65
C GLY A 123 15.86 1.88 -9.62
N GLU A 124 15.66 3.07 -9.05
CA GLU A 124 14.58 3.41 -8.12
C GLU A 124 13.94 4.75 -8.49
N ARG A 125 12.63 4.87 -8.22
CA ARG A 125 11.87 6.11 -8.48
C ARG A 125 11.39 6.77 -7.19
N PHE A 126 11.04 5.96 -6.20
CA PHE A 126 10.48 6.39 -4.93
C PHE A 126 10.91 5.39 -3.84
N PRO A 127 11.29 5.83 -2.63
CA PRO A 127 11.39 7.22 -2.18
C PRO A 127 12.67 7.93 -2.63
N VAL A 128 13.63 7.23 -3.24
CA VAL A 128 14.82 7.83 -3.83
C VAL A 128 14.65 7.87 -5.35
N SER A 129 14.85 9.03 -5.95
CA SER A 129 14.84 9.17 -7.41
C SER A 129 16.26 8.99 -7.92
N ASP A 130 16.61 7.75 -8.22
CA ASP A 130 17.93 7.37 -8.71
C ASP A 130 17.80 6.24 -9.74
N PRO A 131 17.83 6.55 -11.04
CA PRO A 131 17.74 5.54 -12.09
C PRO A 131 18.95 4.61 -12.10
N ASP A 132 20.04 4.97 -11.43
CA ASP A 132 21.27 4.20 -11.35
C ASP A 132 21.45 3.41 -10.04
N MET A 133 20.47 3.45 -9.14
CA MET A 133 20.54 2.76 -7.85
C MET A 133 20.71 1.24 -8.01
N GLU A 134 21.82 0.71 -7.54
CA GLU A 134 22.09 -0.73 -7.57
C GLU A 134 21.36 -1.46 -6.43
N PRO A 135 20.87 -2.69 -6.65
CA PRO A 135 20.38 -3.55 -5.58
C PRO A 135 21.47 -3.77 -4.52
N ARG A 136 21.16 -3.55 -3.25
CA ARG A 136 22.07 -3.82 -2.14
C ARG A 136 21.51 -4.96 -1.30
N LEU A 137 22.12 -6.15 -1.41
CA LEU A 137 21.71 -7.37 -0.71
C LEU A 137 22.90 -8.08 -0.02
N GLU A 138 24.03 -7.39 0.10
CA GLU A 138 25.25 -7.89 0.75
C GLU A 138 25.55 -7.11 2.03
N PRO A 139 26.17 -7.75 3.06
CA PRO A 139 26.60 -9.14 3.07
C PRO A 139 25.42 -10.10 3.26
N ARG A 140 25.38 -11.24 2.55
CA ARG A 140 24.44 -12.33 2.85
C ARG A 140 24.96 -13.21 4.00
N PRO A 141 24.25 -13.30 5.14
CA PRO A 141 24.63 -14.20 6.23
C PRO A 141 24.38 -15.67 5.86
N ASP A 142 24.99 -16.59 6.60
CA ASP A 142 24.80 -18.04 6.41
C ASP A 142 23.36 -18.49 6.72
N SER A 143 22.67 -17.76 7.62
CA SER A 143 21.29 -18.03 7.99
C SER A 143 20.31 -17.36 7.03
N ASP A 144 19.53 -18.16 6.30
CA ASP A 144 18.46 -17.65 5.43
C ASP A 144 17.36 -16.90 6.21
N ALA A 145 17.13 -17.24 7.48
CA ALA A 145 16.18 -16.52 8.33
C ALA A 145 16.69 -15.12 8.70
N GLU A 146 17.98 -14.99 9.02
CA GLU A 146 18.62 -13.68 9.25
C GLU A 146 18.65 -12.85 7.97
N TYR A 147 18.93 -13.49 6.83
CA TYR A 147 18.92 -12.84 5.53
C TYR A 147 17.52 -12.31 5.18
N LEU A 148 16.49 -13.15 5.33
CA LEU A 148 15.09 -12.74 5.14
C LEU A 148 14.71 -11.60 6.10
N HIS A 149 15.07 -11.68 7.38
CA HIS A 149 14.82 -10.62 8.34
C HIS A 149 15.45 -9.30 7.88
N GLY A 150 16.71 -9.30 7.45
CA GLY A 150 17.38 -8.12 6.89
C GLY A 150 16.64 -7.52 5.69
N ILE A 151 16.10 -8.36 4.80
CA ILE A 151 15.33 -7.91 3.64
C ILE A 151 14.00 -7.27 4.07
N LEU A 152 13.23 -7.96 4.92
CA LEU A 152 11.92 -7.46 5.38
C LEU A 152 12.05 -6.17 6.19
N GLU A 153 13.06 -6.08 7.05
CA GLU A 153 13.43 -4.89 7.82
C GLU A 153 13.81 -3.73 6.90
N SER A 154 14.64 -4.00 5.89
CA SER A 154 15.08 -2.98 4.94
C SER A 154 13.95 -2.48 4.05
N MET A 155 13.03 -3.35 3.62
CA MET A 155 11.80 -2.94 2.94
C MET A 155 10.91 -2.08 3.84
N ALA A 156 10.83 -2.36 5.15
CA ALA A 156 10.12 -1.51 6.11
C ALA A 156 10.80 -0.13 6.26
N ARG A 157 12.14 -0.05 6.19
CA ARG A 157 12.86 1.24 6.16
C ARG A 157 12.59 2.03 4.89
N ILE A 158 12.45 1.36 3.74
CA ILE A 158 12.03 1.99 2.47
C ILE A 158 10.60 2.53 2.61
N GLU A 159 9.68 1.75 3.19
CA GLU A 159 8.31 2.19 3.47
C GLU A 159 8.27 3.43 4.38
N ALA A 160 9.02 3.40 5.49
CA ALA A 160 9.12 4.52 6.42
C ALA A 160 9.72 5.77 5.75
N SER A 161 10.74 5.59 4.90
CA SER A 161 11.32 6.67 4.11
C SER A 161 10.33 7.24 3.11
N GLY A 162 9.46 6.40 2.54
CA GLY A 162 8.35 6.83 1.69
C GLY A 162 7.36 7.73 2.42
N TYR A 163 6.84 7.31 3.58
CA TYR A 163 5.93 8.15 4.37
C TYR A 163 6.59 9.44 4.85
N LYS A 164 7.87 9.37 5.24
CA LYS A 164 8.66 10.55 5.60
C LYS A 164 8.77 11.53 4.43
N LEU A 165 9.11 11.05 3.24
CA LEU A 165 9.18 11.88 2.03
C LEU A 165 7.82 12.54 1.73
N LEU A 166 6.71 11.80 1.82
CA LEU A 166 5.39 12.39 1.60
C LEU A 166 5.10 13.54 2.59
N LYS A 167 5.47 13.37 3.86
CA LYS A 167 5.37 14.43 4.88
C LYS A 167 6.25 15.64 4.54
N GLU A 168 7.50 15.40 4.12
CA GLU A 168 8.43 16.47 3.73
C GLU A 168 7.94 17.25 2.50
N LEU A 169 7.21 16.60 1.59
CA LEU A 169 6.52 17.20 0.46
C LEU A 169 5.20 17.91 0.83
N GLY A 170 4.80 17.88 2.11
CA GLY A 170 3.66 18.63 2.65
C GLY A 170 2.40 17.80 2.93
N ALA A 171 2.45 16.46 2.83
CA ALA A 171 1.32 15.62 3.17
C ALA A 171 1.05 15.61 4.69
N THR A 172 -0.17 15.28 5.08
CA THR A 172 -0.50 14.99 6.48
C THR A 172 0.38 13.83 6.99
N PRO A 173 1.04 13.93 8.15
CA PRO A 173 1.87 12.83 8.68
C PRO A 173 1.08 11.52 8.81
N VAL A 174 1.73 10.39 8.54
CA VAL A 174 1.13 9.08 8.78
C VAL A 174 0.94 8.84 10.28
N GLU A 175 -0.22 8.32 10.65
CA GLU A 175 -0.62 8.01 12.03
C GLU A 175 -0.99 6.53 12.19
N GLU A 176 -1.40 5.85 11.12
CA GLU A 176 -1.83 4.45 11.12
C GLU A 176 -1.71 3.87 9.71
N VAL A 177 -1.25 2.62 9.59
CA VAL A 177 -1.04 1.94 8.30
C VAL A 177 -1.84 0.64 8.24
N PHE A 178 -2.69 0.52 7.22
CA PHE A 178 -3.32 -0.73 6.84
C PHE A 178 -2.50 -1.43 5.75
N THR A 179 -2.49 -2.76 5.76
CA THR A 179 -1.62 -3.55 4.89
C THR A 179 -2.47 -4.39 3.94
N ALA A 180 -2.17 -4.27 2.66
CA ALA A 180 -2.77 -5.04 1.57
C ALA A 180 -1.69 -5.82 0.80
N GLY A 181 -2.12 -6.69 -0.13
CA GLY A 181 -1.22 -7.51 -0.93
C GLY A 181 -0.74 -8.78 -0.22
N GLY A 182 0.03 -9.61 -0.93
CA GLY A 182 0.48 -10.91 -0.43
C GLY A 182 1.30 -10.81 0.86
N GLY A 183 2.12 -9.75 1.01
CA GLY A 183 2.90 -9.52 2.23
C GLY A 183 2.07 -9.27 3.49
N ALA A 184 0.79 -8.90 3.35
CA ALA A 184 -0.11 -8.66 4.48
C ALA A 184 -0.42 -9.92 5.31
N GLN A 185 -0.15 -11.12 4.77
CA GLN A 185 -0.32 -12.39 5.49
C GLN A 185 0.84 -12.70 6.44
N ASN A 186 1.96 -11.96 6.34
CA ASN A 186 3.13 -12.20 7.16
C ASN A 186 3.07 -11.36 8.45
N GLU A 187 2.56 -11.96 9.52
CA GLU A 187 2.41 -11.30 10.83
C GLU A 187 3.74 -10.82 11.41
N LYS A 188 4.83 -11.54 11.15
CA LYS A 188 6.18 -11.16 11.57
C LYS A 188 6.64 -9.90 10.84
N TRP A 189 6.36 -9.81 9.55
CA TRP A 189 6.64 -8.60 8.79
C TRP A 189 5.77 -7.41 9.23
N THR A 190 4.50 -7.65 9.57
CA THR A 190 3.63 -6.62 10.17
C THR A 190 4.25 -6.05 11.45
N ALA A 191 4.71 -6.91 12.36
CA ALA A 191 5.36 -6.47 13.60
C ALA A 191 6.71 -5.74 13.37
N ILE A 192 7.53 -6.19 12.41
CA ILE A 192 8.74 -5.47 12.00
C ILE A 192 8.38 -4.07 11.51
N ARG A 193 7.39 -3.97 10.62
CA ARG A 193 6.94 -2.70 10.04
C ARG A 193 6.42 -1.76 11.12
N GLU A 194 5.60 -2.25 12.04
CA GLU A 194 5.11 -1.44 13.17
C GLU A 194 6.26 -0.84 13.99
N ARG A 195 7.27 -1.65 14.34
CA ARG A 195 8.46 -1.17 15.05
C ARG A 195 9.25 -0.14 14.23
N VAL A 196 9.46 -0.38 12.93
CA VAL A 196 10.27 0.48 12.06
C VAL A 196 9.56 1.80 11.72
N LEU A 197 8.25 1.75 11.49
CA LEU A 197 7.42 2.90 11.15
C LEU A 197 7.10 3.76 12.38
N GLY A 198 7.01 3.14 13.57
CA GLY A 198 6.66 3.83 14.81
C GLY A 198 5.20 4.26 14.89
N VAL A 199 4.32 3.66 14.08
CA VAL A 199 2.86 3.86 14.08
C VAL A 199 2.16 2.49 14.01
N PRO A 200 0.91 2.36 14.48
CA PRO A 200 0.17 1.11 14.39
C PRO A 200 0.07 0.59 12.95
N VAL A 201 0.26 -0.73 12.80
CA VAL A 201 0.18 -1.40 11.49
C VAL A 201 -0.78 -2.57 11.58
N TRP A 202 -1.80 -2.55 10.72
CA TRP A 202 -2.85 -3.57 10.68
C TRP A 202 -2.90 -4.26 9.33
N LYS A 203 -3.44 -5.47 9.31
CA LYS A 203 -3.90 -6.09 8.06
C LYS A 203 -5.26 -5.48 7.70
N ALA A 204 -5.44 -5.08 6.44
CA ALA A 204 -6.75 -4.63 5.96
C ALA A 204 -7.74 -5.81 5.94
N GLU A 205 -8.93 -5.63 6.50
CA GLU A 205 -9.98 -6.66 6.51
C GLU A 205 -10.44 -7.03 5.09
N GLN A 206 -10.48 -6.04 4.21
CA GLN A 206 -10.88 -6.18 2.82
C GLN A 206 -9.90 -5.42 1.94
N THR A 207 -9.54 -6.02 0.81
CA THR A 207 -8.56 -5.44 -0.14
C THR A 207 -9.04 -5.48 -1.59
N GLU A 208 -10.16 -6.17 -1.84
CA GLU A 208 -10.71 -6.33 -3.19
C GLU A 208 -11.26 -5.01 -3.73
N ALA A 209 -10.82 -4.65 -4.94
CA ALA A 209 -11.31 -3.44 -5.62
C ALA A 209 -12.84 -3.46 -5.80
N ALA A 210 -13.43 -4.63 -6.06
CA ALA A 210 -14.88 -4.78 -6.16
C ALA A 210 -15.60 -4.39 -4.86
N TYR A 211 -15.01 -4.70 -3.71
CA TYR A 211 -15.56 -4.31 -2.41
C TYR A 211 -15.51 -2.79 -2.21
N GLY A 212 -14.39 -2.15 -2.55
CA GLY A 212 -14.28 -0.69 -2.53
C GLY A 212 -15.24 0.00 -3.49
N ALA A 213 -15.46 -0.57 -4.68
CA ALA A 213 -16.46 -0.09 -5.63
C ALA A 213 -17.89 -0.20 -5.07
N ALA A 214 -18.20 -1.28 -4.34
CA ALA A 214 -19.48 -1.42 -3.64
C ALA A 214 -19.67 -0.36 -2.54
N LEU A 215 -18.60 0.01 -1.81
CA LEU A 215 -18.65 1.12 -0.85
C LEU A 215 -18.91 2.47 -1.51
N LEU A 216 -18.34 2.71 -2.70
CA LEU A 216 -18.65 3.92 -3.49
C LEU A 216 -20.10 3.94 -3.96
N ALA A 217 -20.61 2.81 -4.44
CA ALA A 217 -22.01 2.68 -4.82
C ALA A 217 -22.94 2.98 -3.63
N LEU A 218 -22.64 2.40 -2.46
CA LEU A 218 -23.37 2.64 -1.21
C LEU A 218 -23.38 4.14 -0.84
N ARG A 219 -22.22 4.81 -0.88
CA ARG A 219 -22.12 6.26 -0.61
C ARG A 219 -22.88 7.11 -1.63
N GLY A 220 -22.81 6.75 -2.91
CA GLY A 220 -23.52 7.47 -3.97
C GLY A 220 -25.04 7.35 -3.85
N ALA A 221 -25.53 6.20 -3.39
CA ALA A 221 -26.96 6.00 -3.13
C ALA A 221 -27.47 6.79 -1.92
N THR A 222 -26.67 6.95 -0.86
CA THR A 222 -27.08 7.69 0.35
C THR A 222 -26.94 9.20 0.25
N THR A 223 -26.01 9.71 -0.57
CA THR A 223 -25.80 11.15 -0.79
C THR A 223 -26.71 11.77 -1.87
N GLY A 224 -27.42 10.94 -2.63
CA GLY A 224 -28.42 11.36 -3.62
C GLY A 224 -29.86 11.47 -3.08
N SER A 225 -30.05 11.35 -1.77
CA SER A 225 -31.34 11.48 -1.06
C SER A 225 -31.47 12.83 -0.36
#